data_AF-A0A653CIW6-F1
#
_entry.id   AF-A0A653CIW6-F1
#
_cell.length_a   1.000
_cell.length_b   1.000
_cell.length_c   1.000
_cell.angle_alpha   90.00
_cell.angle_beta   90.00
_cell.angle_gamma   90.00
#
_symmetry.space_group_name_H-M   'P 1'
#
loop_
_entity.id
_entity.type
_entity.pdbx_description
1 polymer ?
#
loop_
_entity_poly.entity_id
_entity_poly.type
_entity_poly.pdbx_seq_one_letter_code
_entity_poly.pdbx_strand_id
1 'polypeptide(L)'
;MVTVSGRRTVKNNDFAPVVSALAALAAAGKDVAAINSVNVRAFTGSAKFCKKFAAGFSNCCKDGGWGQDVGLARCSSEEKALGKAKENKLTVSIGEFCSKKVLGVCLEKKRSYCQFDSKLAQIVQQQGRNGQLHVGFGKASSPDCRGITQTELQQINFEALDFSNFFDDLQKNKKIPDNDTLTKRVREEIAAQLKNKQKVPVKKRKTALALLLLGSVFSATGKDAGWQWYNESHRMPEDDKSSSAQPQQASPDIMEKLATLQQATKRAMYEAILYPGVENFTRYFRLQNYWTQQAGLFSMSAKKAMLEHPELDYNLQHSHYNGTVRNQLAADFADQRRAIETLAQRYGVMFFYRGQDPIDGQLVQVIKNFRETYHLSVIPVSVDGIVNPLLPDTRMDGGQASRLGIRYFPALMLADPKSGTVKPVSYGFISQDDLAKQFLNVSTDFAPNF
;
A
#
# COMPACT_ATOMS: atom_id res chain seq x y z
N MET A 1 -44.58 34.64 27.28
CA MET A 1 -43.21 34.17 27.56
C MET A 1 -43.18 32.64 27.45
N VAL A 2 -42.64 32.11 26.35
CA VAL A 2 -42.15 30.72 26.32
C VAL A 2 -40.81 30.75 25.60
N THR A 3 -39.76 30.72 26.40
CA THR A 3 -38.34 30.69 26.02
C THR A 3 -37.99 29.27 25.55
N VAL A 4 -37.45 29.11 24.34
CA VAL A 4 -36.83 27.84 23.93
C VAL A 4 -35.34 28.07 23.70
N SER A 5 -34.59 27.66 24.72
CA SER A 5 -33.13 27.53 24.77
C SER A 5 -32.67 26.30 24.00
N GLY A 6 -31.49 26.38 23.35
CA GLY A 6 -30.66 25.21 23.06
C GLY A 6 -30.24 24.99 21.59
N ARG A 7 -29.12 25.60 21.19
CA ARG A 7 -28.30 25.16 20.04
C ARG A 7 -27.86 23.70 20.25
N ARG A 8 -28.07 22.81 19.27
CA ARG A 8 -27.29 21.56 19.15
C ARG A 8 -26.25 21.69 18.02
N THR A 9 -24.99 21.56 18.41
CA THR A 9 -23.79 21.40 17.58
C THR A 9 -23.83 20.05 16.88
N VAL A 10 -23.55 20.02 15.56
CA VAL A 10 -23.34 18.77 14.81
C VAL A 10 -22.14 18.07 15.44
N LYS A 11 -22.35 16.84 15.95
CA LYS A 11 -21.30 15.98 16.52
C LYS A 11 -20.88 14.92 15.51
N ASN A 12 -19.66 14.43 15.66
CA ASN A 12 -18.89 13.53 14.81
C ASN A 12 -19.51 12.13 14.50
N ASN A 13 -20.82 11.93 14.71
CA ASN A 13 -21.43 10.60 14.84
C ASN A 13 -21.75 9.83 13.55
N ASP A 14 -21.64 10.47 12.39
CA ASP A 14 -21.96 9.84 11.11
C ASP A 14 -20.74 9.23 10.39
N PHE A 15 -19.54 9.42 10.95
CA PHE A 15 -18.29 8.97 10.33
C PHE A 15 -17.83 7.60 10.82
N ALA A 16 -18.22 7.21 12.05
CA ALA A 16 -17.87 5.92 12.65
C ALA A 16 -18.27 4.70 11.81
N PRO A 17 -19.49 4.60 11.23
CA PRO A 17 -19.87 3.43 10.42
C PRO A 17 -19.12 3.40 9.07
N VAL A 18 -18.78 4.56 8.51
CA VAL A 18 -18.05 4.67 7.24
C VAL A 18 -16.59 4.29 7.43
N VAL A 19 -15.94 4.75 8.50
CA VAL A 19 -14.55 4.35 8.82
C VAL A 19 -14.49 2.88 9.22
N SER A 20 -15.48 2.37 9.94
CA SER A 20 -15.57 0.95 10.29
C SER A 20 -15.73 0.09 9.03
N ALA A 21 -16.55 0.51 8.07
CA ALA A 21 -16.72 -0.17 6.78
C ALA A 21 -15.46 -0.10 5.90
N LEU A 22 -14.80 1.06 5.84
CA LEU A 22 -13.52 1.21 5.12
C LEU A 22 -12.39 0.41 5.76
N ALA A 23 -12.36 0.32 7.09
CA ALA A 23 -11.40 -0.50 7.80
C ALA A 23 -11.69 -2.00 7.65
N ALA A 24 -12.97 -2.39 7.60
CA ALA A 24 -13.38 -3.76 7.26
C ALA A 24 -13.03 -4.12 5.81
N LEU A 25 -13.16 -3.19 4.86
CA LEU A 25 -12.70 -3.35 3.48
C LEU A 25 -11.18 -3.38 3.35
N ALA A 26 -10.46 -2.58 4.15
CA ALA A 26 -8.99 -2.59 4.19
C ALA A 26 -8.44 -3.86 4.86
N ALA A 27 -9.16 -4.42 5.84
CA ALA A 27 -8.93 -5.73 6.40
C ALA A 27 -9.19 -6.81 5.33
N ALA A 28 -10.38 -6.81 4.72
CA ALA A 28 -10.72 -7.74 3.65
C ALA A 28 -9.79 -7.67 2.41
N GLY A 29 -9.20 -6.50 2.12
CA GLY A 29 -8.20 -6.31 1.08
C GLY A 29 -6.80 -6.82 1.44
N LYS A 30 -6.50 -7.03 2.72
CA LYS A 30 -5.26 -7.66 3.22
C LYS A 30 -5.47 -9.11 3.69
N ASP A 31 -6.71 -9.59 3.82
CA ASP A 31 -7.08 -10.88 4.44
C ASP A 31 -7.41 -12.02 3.47
N VAL A 32 -6.75 -12.06 2.30
CA VAL A 32 -6.55 -13.35 1.60
C VAL A 32 -5.16 -13.93 1.94
N ALA A 33 -4.33 -13.22 2.71
CA ALA A 33 -2.95 -13.63 2.99
C ALA A 33 -2.74 -14.47 4.28
N ALA A 34 -3.76 -14.73 5.09
CA ALA A 34 -3.61 -15.61 6.26
C ALA A 34 -4.95 -16.15 6.80
N ILE A 35 -5.46 -17.25 6.22
CA ILE A 35 -6.42 -18.09 6.94
C ILE A 35 -5.63 -19.13 7.74
N ASN A 36 -5.23 -18.71 8.93
CA ASN A 36 -5.34 -19.53 10.13
C ASN A 36 -5.89 -18.61 11.20
N SER A 37 -6.98 -19.01 11.81
CA SER A 37 -7.91 -18.30 12.69
C SER A 37 -7.32 -17.51 13.87
N VAL A 38 -6.41 -16.54 13.68
CA VAL A 38 -5.87 -15.69 14.76
C VAL A 38 -5.39 -14.32 14.23
N ASN A 39 -6.12 -13.25 14.56
CA ASN A 39 -5.69 -11.84 14.58
C ASN A 39 -5.34 -11.14 13.24
N VAL A 40 -6.34 -10.95 12.39
CA VAL A 40 -6.36 -9.85 11.41
C VAL A 40 -6.10 -8.51 12.13
N ARG A 41 -5.14 -7.71 11.63
CA ARG A 41 -4.77 -6.41 12.20
C ARG A 41 -4.77 -5.30 11.14
N ALA A 42 -5.57 -4.28 11.37
CA ALA A 42 -5.65 -3.08 10.52
C ALA A 42 -4.59 -2.04 10.91
N PHE A 43 -4.30 -1.10 10.01
CA PHE A 43 -3.42 0.05 10.28
C PHE A 43 -2.01 -0.31 10.80
N THR A 44 -1.41 -1.37 10.27
CA THR A 44 -0.07 -1.85 10.66
C THR A 44 1.01 -0.77 10.48
N GLY A 45 2.00 -0.73 11.37
CA GLY A 45 3.18 0.12 11.25
C GLY A 45 4.48 -0.66 11.39
N SER A 46 5.59 0.01 11.10
CA SER A 46 6.94 -0.55 11.22
C SER A 46 7.80 0.28 12.18
N ALA A 47 8.63 -0.41 12.96
CA ALA A 47 9.60 0.23 13.84
C ALA A 47 10.75 0.81 13.01
N LYS A 48 11.04 2.09 13.23
CA LYS A 48 12.12 2.82 12.56
C LYS A 48 12.99 3.51 13.59
N PHE A 49 14.27 3.66 13.26
CA PHE A 49 15.27 4.20 14.16
C PHE A 49 16.10 5.25 13.46
N CYS A 50 16.58 6.20 14.24
CA CYS A 50 17.49 7.21 13.77
C CYS A 50 18.57 7.52 14.82
N LYS A 51 19.79 7.80 14.36
CA LYS A 51 20.94 8.12 15.21
C LYS A 51 21.03 9.62 15.54
N LYS A 52 21.33 9.90 16.81
CA LYS A 52 21.75 11.23 17.32
C LYS A 52 23.20 11.15 17.79
N PHE A 53 24.12 11.80 17.08
CA PHE A 53 25.50 11.98 17.57
C PHE A 53 25.60 13.21 18.47
N ALA A 54 26.35 13.10 19.57
CA ALA A 54 26.43 14.12 20.62
C ALA A 54 27.28 15.35 20.26
N ALA A 55 27.94 15.38 19.09
CA ALA A 55 28.84 16.47 18.68
C ALA A 55 28.71 16.78 17.18
N GLY A 56 28.10 17.92 16.86
CA GLY A 56 28.44 18.78 15.72
C GLY A 56 28.15 18.35 14.28
N PHE A 57 28.00 17.07 13.92
CA PHE A 57 28.09 16.72 12.47
C PHE A 57 27.03 15.79 11.86
N SER A 58 26.01 15.32 12.58
CA SER A 58 24.79 14.77 11.95
C SER A 58 23.68 14.46 12.98
N ASN A 59 22.63 15.29 13.01
CA ASN A 59 21.38 14.94 13.68
C ASN A 59 20.40 14.43 12.63
N CYS A 60 20.53 13.16 12.25
CA CYS A 60 19.64 12.49 11.28
C CYS A 60 18.19 12.43 11.77
N CYS A 61 17.90 12.85 13.01
CA CYS A 61 16.59 12.77 13.62
C CYS A 61 15.87 14.11 13.63
N LYS A 62 16.38 15.12 12.91
CA LYS A 62 15.77 16.45 12.79
C LYS A 62 14.37 16.39 12.16
N ASP A 63 13.47 17.26 12.63
CA ASP A 63 12.12 17.45 12.12
C ASP A 63 12.15 18.54 11.03
N GLY A 64 12.43 18.17 9.77
CA GLY A 64 12.37 19.06 8.60
C GLY A 64 13.72 19.47 7.97
N GLY A 65 13.68 20.04 6.75
CA GLY A 65 14.85 20.55 6.02
C GLY A 65 15.57 19.57 5.08
N TRP A 66 14.95 18.42 4.78
CA TRP A 66 15.60 17.31 4.06
C TRP A 66 15.84 17.55 2.55
N GLY A 67 15.38 18.69 2.01
CA GLY A 67 15.51 19.04 0.59
C GLY A 67 16.77 19.81 0.21
N GLN A 68 17.52 20.39 1.15
CA GLN A 68 18.66 21.31 0.86
C GLN A 68 19.81 21.29 1.91
N ASP A 69 19.74 20.52 3.01
CA ASP A 69 20.73 20.59 4.10
C ASP A 69 22.00 19.73 3.86
N VAL A 70 23.16 20.38 3.67
CA VAL A 70 24.50 19.80 3.43
C VAL A 70 24.95 18.81 4.53
N GLY A 71 24.40 18.90 5.74
CA GLY A 71 24.72 18.02 6.88
C GLY A 71 24.00 16.67 6.91
N LEU A 72 23.09 16.38 5.97
CA LEU A 72 22.26 15.16 5.95
C LEU A 72 22.78 14.08 4.98
N ALA A 73 23.88 14.36 4.25
CA ALA A 73 24.49 13.41 3.31
C ALA A 73 24.93 12.09 3.99
N ARG A 74 25.28 12.15 5.28
CA ARG A 74 25.79 11.03 6.09
C ARG A 74 24.69 10.15 6.73
N CYS A 75 23.42 10.50 6.59
CA CYS A 75 22.31 9.69 7.10
C CYS A 75 22.03 8.52 6.16
N SER A 76 21.65 7.36 6.70
CA SER A 76 21.29 6.20 5.87
C SER A 76 20.06 6.49 4.99
N SER A 77 19.85 5.68 3.95
CA SER A 77 18.64 5.75 3.12
C SER A 77 17.35 5.59 3.95
N GLU A 78 17.39 4.72 4.96
CA GLU A 78 16.28 4.50 5.90
C GLU A 78 16.05 5.72 6.80
N GLU A 79 17.10 6.40 7.26
CA GLU A 79 16.98 7.62 8.07
C GLU A 79 16.45 8.79 7.24
N LYS A 80 16.84 8.89 5.97
CA LYS A 80 16.28 9.86 5.00
C LYS A 80 14.81 9.58 4.72
N ALA A 81 14.45 8.32 4.50
CA ALA A 81 13.06 7.90 4.31
C ALA A 81 12.20 8.17 5.55
N LEU A 82 12.75 7.92 6.75
CA LEU A 82 12.12 8.29 8.01
C LEU A 82 11.97 9.81 8.13
N GLY A 83 12.97 10.59 7.72
CA GLY A 83 12.90 12.06 7.66
C GLY A 83 11.72 12.55 6.80
N LYS A 84 11.56 12.01 5.60
CA LYS A 84 10.42 12.29 4.71
C LYS A 84 9.09 11.82 5.31
N ALA A 85 9.05 10.66 5.96
CA ALA A 85 7.85 10.18 6.64
C ALA A 85 7.45 11.07 7.83
N LYS A 86 8.42 11.65 8.55
CA LYS A 86 8.18 12.62 9.63
C LYS A 86 7.61 13.92 9.08
N GLU A 87 8.18 14.45 7.99
CA GLU A 87 7.66 15.63 7.28
C GLU A 87 6.22 15.42 6.81
N ASN A 88 5.93 14.22 6.30
CA ASN A 88 4.59 13.80 5.90
C ASN A 88 3.68 13.40 7.08
N LYS A 89 4.06 13.65 8.34
CA LYS A 89 3.28 13.32 9.55
C LYS A 89 2.81 11.85 9.61
N LEU A 90 3.62 10.91 9.12
CA LEU A 90 3.32 9.47 9.09
C LEU A 90 3.92 8.69 10.27
N THR A 91 4.46 9.38 11.27
CA THR A 91 5.23 8.74 12.34
C THR A 91 4.76 9.11 13.73
N VAL A 92 5.00 8.22 14.70
CA VAL A 92 4.83 8.47 16.14
C VAL A 92 6.18 8.29 16.82
N SER A 93 6.64 9.30 17.58
CA SER A 93 7.89 9.21 18.33
C SER A 93 7.68 8.45 19.64
N ILE A 94 8.51 7.44 19.90
CA ILE A 94 8.39 6.61 21.11
C ILE A 94 9.37 7.08 22.19
N GLY A 95 10.60 7.41 21.81
CA GLY A 95 11.60 7.91 22.75
C GLY A 95 13.05 7.69 22.30
N GLU A 96 13.98 8.06 23.17
CA GLU A 96 15.41 7.88 22.95
C GLU A 96 15.97 6.77 23.85
N PHE A 97 16.92 6.01 23.32
CA PHE A 97 17.64 4.99 24.07
C PHE A 97 19.12 4.99 23.70
N CYS A 98 19.94 4.50 24.61
CA CYS A 98 21.35 4.29 24.35
C CYS A 98 21.55 2.99 23.58
N SER A 99 22.00 3.04 22.34
CA SER A 99 22.31 1.85 21.55
C SER A 99 23.68 1.27 21.90
N LYS A 100 24.62 2.10 22.36
CA LYS A 100 25.97 1.69 22.74
C LYS A 100 26.40 2.36 24.05
N LYS A 101 26.54 1.55 25.10
CA LYS A 101 26.96 1.98 26.45
C LYS A 101 28.33 1.36 26.79
N VAL A 102 29.28 2.18 27.20
CA VAL A 102 30.63 1.75 27.60
C VAL A 102 30.99 2.44 28.91
N LEU A 103 31.38 1.66 29.93
CA LEU A 103 31.74 2.17 31.27
C LEU A 103 30.69 3.11 31.90
N GLY A 104 29.40 2.80 31.73
CA GLY A 104 28.32 3.65 32.26
C GLY A 104 27.93 4.83 31.37
N VAL A 105 28.78 5.22 30.40
CA VAL A 105 28.59 6.37 29.51
C VAL A 105 27.94 5.94 28.20
N CYS A 106 26.98 6.74 27.72
CA CYS A 106 26.30 6.48 26.45
C CYS A 106 27.06 7.08 25.27
N LEU A 107 27.65 6.23 24.43
CA LEU A 107 28.43 6.66 23.26
C LEU A 107 27.55 6.91 22.03
N GLU A 108 26.44 6.18 21.91
CA GLU A 108 25.53 6.32 20.77
C GLU A 108 24.07 6.35 21.25
N LYS A 109 23.38 7.45 20.94
CA LYS A 109 21.95 7.60 21.22
C LYS A 109 21.17 7.35 19.94
N LYS A 110 20.12 6.54 20.05
CA LYS A 110 19.12 6.34 18.99
C LYS A 110 17.77 6.83 19.45
N ARG A 111 16.97 7.31 18.51
CA ARG A 111 15.56 7.63 18.70
C ARG A 111 14.71 6.69 17.88
N SER A 112 13.65 6.17 18.48
CA SER A 112 12.75 5.21 17.84
C SER A 112 11.41 5.86 17.48
N TYR A 113 10.82 5.34 16.40
CA TYR A 113 9.56 5.78 15.85
C TYR A 113 8.75 4.58 15.36
N CYS A 114 7.43 4.69 15.39
CA CYS A 114 6.55 3.88 14.54
C CYS A 114 6.22 4.67 13.28
N GLN A 115 6.51 4.11 12.10
CA GLN A 115 6.11 4.66 10.81
C GLN A 115 4.91 3.88 10.27
N PHE A 116 3.90 4.61 9.77
CA PHE A 116 2.67 4.05 9.23
C PHE A 116 2.52 4.38 7.74
N ASP A 117 1.76 3.55 7.02
CA ASP A 117 1.57 3.68 5.57
C ASP A 117 0.70 4.88 5.17
N SER A 118 -0.06 5.45 6.11
CA SER A 118 -0.91 6.63 5.87
C SER A 118 -1.08 7.48 7.12
N LYS A 119 -1.44 8.76 6.94
CA LYS A 119 -1.79 9.66 8.05
C LYS A 119 -3.01 9.15 8.82
N LEU A 120 -3.97 8.54 8.11
CA LEU A 120 -5.12 7.90 8.74
C LEU A 120 -4.67 6.79 9.70
N ALA A 121 -3.77 5.91 9.25
CA ALA A 121 -3.21 4.86 10.10
C ALA A 121 -2.46 5.43 11.31
N GLN A 122 -1.67 6.49 11.10
CA GLN A 122 -0.95 7.19 12.17
C GLN A 122 -1.90 7.75 13.24
N ILE A 123 -2.99 8.41 12.82
CA ILE A 123 -3.97 9.02 13.72
C ILE A 123 -4.71 7.96 14.52
N VAL A 124 -5.21 6.91 13.85
CA VAL A 124 -5.93 5.82 14.51
C VAL A 124 -5.02 5.10 15.51
N GLN A 125 -3.74 4.92 15.18
CA GLN A 125 -2.77 4.32 16.09
C GLN A 125 -2.41 5.23 17.27
N GLN A 126 -2.16 6.53 17.04
CA GLN A 126 -1.74 7.43 18.11
C GLN A 126 -2.90 7.82 19.03
N GLN A 127 -4.04 8.19 18.46
CA GLN A 127 -5.17 8.70 19.21
C GLN A 127 -6.15 7.58 19.59
N GLY A 128 -6.37 6.60 18.73
CA GLY A 128 -7.25 5.47 19.02
C GLY A 128 -6.57 4.45 19.93
N ARG A 129 -5.54 3.76 19.43
CA ARG A 129 -4.86 2.70 20.19
C ARG A 129 -4.18 3.21 21.46
N ASN A 130 -3.35 4.25 21.37
CA ASN A 130 -2.63 4.74 22.55
C ASN A 130 -3.50 5.69 23.42
N GLY A 131 -4.36 6.50 22.81
CA GLY A 131 -5.19 7.47 23.54
C GLY A 131 -6.41 6.85 24.21
N GLN A 132 -7.22 6.06 23.47
CA GLN A 132 -8.50 5.53 23.97
C GLN A 132 -8.35 4.11 24.54
N LEU A 133 -7.62 3.24 23.86
CA LEU A 133 -7.44 1.85 24.34
C LEU A 133 -6.30 1.74 25.36
N HIS A 134 -5.54 2.81 25.58
CA HIS A 134 -4.37 2.85 26.46
C HIS A 134 -3.30 1.80 26.11
N VAL A 135 -3.23 1.36 24.86
CA VAL A 135 -2.22 0.44 24.36
C VAL A 135 -1.04 1.25 23.84
N GLY A 136 0.01 1.36 24.65
CA GLY A 136 1.22 2.10 24.30
C GLY A 136 2.08 1.45 23.20
N PHE A 137 3.06 2.20 22.71
CA PHE A 137 4.00 1.78 21.65
C PHE A 137 5.27 1.09 22.18
N GLY A 138 5.23 0.52 23.38
CA GLY A 138 6.38 -0.15 24.00
C GLY A 138 7.50 0.81 24.44
N LYS A 139 8.71 0.27 24.60
CA LYS A 139 9.90 1.02 25.04
C LYS A 139 10.66 1.56 23.83
N ALA A 140 11.45 2.62 24.00
CA ALA A 140 12.25 3.17 22.91
C ALA A 140 13.21 2.14 22.26
N SER A 141 13.76 1.22 23.04
CA SER A 141 14.61 0.14 22.54
C SER A 141 13.84 -1.04 21.91
N SER A 142 12.53 -1.13 22.14
CA SER A 142 11.65 -2.19 21.61
C SER A 142 10.25 -1.63 21.31
N PRO A 143 10.10 -0.94 20.17
CA PRO A 143 8.83 -0.40 19.70
C PRO A 143 7.77 -1.48 19.45
N ASP A 144 6.55 -1.27 19.93
CA ASP A 144 5.37 -2.03 19.50
C ASP A 144 4.57 -1.25 18.45
N CYS A 145 4.90 -1.44 17.18
CA CYS A 145 4.22 -0.82 16.04
C CYS A 145 3.15 -1.71 15.40
N ARG A 146 2.67 -2.74 16.10
CA ARG A 146 1.67 -3.66 15.56
C ARG A 146 0.39 -2.96 15.11
N GLY A 147 -0.33 -3.59 14.18
CA GLY A 147 -1.67 -3.17 13.81
C GLY A 147 -2.70 -3.40 14.93
N ILE A 148 -3.86 -2.77 14.76
CA ILE A 148 -5.00 -2.82 15.67
C ILE A 148 -5.85 -4.03 15.31
N THR A 149 -6.17 -4.87 16.28
CA THR A 149 -7.04 -6.04 16.04
C THR A 149 -8.48 -5.60 15.76
N GLN A 150 -9.30 -6.47 15.18
CA GLN A 150 -10.72 -6.16 14.96
C GLN A 150 -11.44 -5.75 16.26
N THR A 151 -11.16 -6.44 17.37
CA THR A 151 -11.76 -6.14 18.68
C THR A 151 -11.33 -4.78 19.22
N GLU A 152 -10.03 -4.46 19.12
CA GLU A 152 -9.51 -3.14 19.49
C GLU A 152 -10.12 -2.05 18.60
N LEU A 153 -10.30 -2.33 17.31
CA LEU A 153 -10.83 -1.39 16.35
C LEU A 153 -12.28 -1.01 16.65
N GLN A 154 -13.11 -1.98 17.05
CA GLN A 154 -14.50 -1.74 17.45
C GLN A 154 -14.63 -0.90 18.72
N GLN A 155 -13.60 -0.90 19.57
CA GLN A 155 -13.57 -0.11 20.80
C GLN A 155 -13.08 1.32 20.59
N ILE A 156 -12.48 1.61 19.43
CA ILE A 156 -12.03 2.96 19.11
C ILE A 156 -13.23 3.78 18.66
N ASN A 157 -13.49 4.85 19.41
CA ASN A 157 -14.40 5.89 18.99
C ASN A 157 -13.71 6.79 17.95
N PHE A 158 -13.94 6.50 16.67
CA PHE A 158 -13.43 7.28 15.54
C PHE A 158 -13.95 8.73 15.52
N GLU A 159 -15.05 9.01 16.22
CA GLU A 159 -15.62 10.34 16.35
C GLU A 159 -14.80 11.23 17.28
N ALA A 160 -14.01 10.64 18.18
CA ALA A 160 -13.16 11.39 19.09
C ALA A 160 -11.73 11.57 18.54
N LEU A 161 -11.46 11.07 17.33
CA LEU A 161 -10.16 11.21 16.67
C LEU A 161 -10.12 12.51 15.86
N ASP A 162 -9.04 13.25 16.02
CA ASP A 162 -8.76 14.45 15.23
C ASP A 162 -8.06 14.08 13.92
N PHE A 163 -8.82 14.20 12.82
CA PHE A 163 -8.36 13.98 11.46
C PHE A 163 -8.02 15.27 10.69
N SER A 164 -8.02 16.44 11.35
CA SER A 164 -7.72 17.74 10.71
C SER A 164 -6.44 17.69 9.86
N ASN A 165 -5.34 17.17 10.40
CA ASN A 165 -4.05 17.02 9.70
C ASN A 165 -4.07 16.10 8.47
N PHE A 166 -5.01 15.16 8.42
CA PHE A 166 -5.24 14.30 7.25
C PHE A 166 -6.10 15.04 6.23
N PHE A 167 -7.14 15.74 6.68
CA PHE A 167 -8.00 16.55 5.82
C PHE A 167 -7.27 17.75 5.21
N ASP A 168 -6.42 18.45 5.95
CA ASP A 168 -5.60 19.56 5.44
C ASP A 168 -4.71 19.14 4.27
N ASP A 169 -4.18 17.92 4.30
CA ASP A 169 -3.34 17.38 3.22
C ASP A 169 -4.17 16.87 2.04
N LEU A 170 -5.35 16.30 2.30
CA LEU A 170 -6.30 15.96 1.24
C LEU A 170 -6.80 17.22 0.52
N GLN A 171 -7.02 18.30 1.26
CA GLN A 171 -7.42 19.63 0.78
C GLN A 171 -6.28 20.32 0.02
N LYS A 172 -5.06 20.30 0.54
CA LYS A 172 -3.87 20.84 -0.16
C LYS A 172 -3.58 20.12 -1.49
N ASN A 173 -3.87 18.81 -1.58
CA ASN A 173 -3.63 18.01 -2.78
C ASN A 173 -4.87 17.86 -3.70
N LYS A 174 -6.02 18.46 -3.38
CA LYS A 174 -7.20 18.51 -4.26
C LYS A 174 -7.93 19.86 -4.18
N LYS A 175 -8.09 20.53 -5.34
CA LYS A 175 -9.09 21.60 -5.54
C LYS A 175 -10.49 21.07 -5.24
N ILE A 176 -11.04 21.32 -4.06
CA ILE A 176 -12.48 21.16 -3.77
C ILE A 176 -12.94 22.31 -2.85
N PRO A 177 -13.95 23.11 -3.21
CA PRO A 177 -14.47 24.20 -2.36
C PRO A 177 -15.31 23.71 -1.17
N ASP A 178 -15.31 24.54 -0.12
CA ASP A 178 -15.76 24.32 1.26
C ASP A 178 -17.29 24.45 1.49
N ASN A 179 -17.79 23.85 2.58
CA ASN A 179 -19.13 23.27 2.72
C ASN A 179 -19.94 23.84 3.90
N ASP A 180 -19.96 25.17 4.06
CA ASP A 180 -20.65 25.83 5.18
C ASP A 180 -22.20 25.85 5.05
N THR A 181 -22.73 25.33 3.95
CA THR A 181 -24.18 25.34 3.63
C THR A 181 -24.91 24.05 4.02
N LEU A 182 -24.20 22.92 4.16
CA LEU A 182 -24.79 21.64 4.60
C LEU A 182 -25.21 21.68 6.07
N THR A 183 -24.43 22.35 6.91
CA THR A 183 -24.69 22.48 8.35
C THR A 183 -25.94 23.32 8.66
N LYS A 184 -26.37 24.19 7.72
CA LYS A 184 -27.59 25.00 7.83
C LYS A 184 -28.86 24.21 7.45
N ARG A 185 -28.82 23.41 6.38
CA ARG A 185 -30.00 22.65 5.92
C ARG A 185 -30.42 21.52 6.86
N VAL A 186 -29.45 20.86 7.50
CA VAL A 186 -29.72 19.78 8.46
C VAL A 186 -30.44 20.31 9.72
N ARG A 187 -30.16 21.56 10.13
CA ARG A 187 -30.87 22.19 11.26
C ARG A 187 -32.32 22.57 10.93
N GLU A 188 -32.60 22.90 9.68
CA GLU A 188 -33.94 23.29 9.23
C GLU A 188 -34.86 22.06 9.03
N GLU A 189 -34.33 20.94 8.54
CA GLU A 189 -35.10 19.69 8.39
C GLU A 189 -35.50 19.05 9.73
N ILE A 190 -34.63 19.08 10.75
CA ILE A 190 -34.95 18.56 12.09
C ILE A 190 -36.07 19.37 12.75
N ALA A 191 -36.11 20.69 12.54
CA ALA A 191 -37.17 21.57 13.04
C ALA A 191 -38.52 21.36 12.31
N ALA A 192 -38.48 20.96 11.04
CA ALA A 192 -39.68 20.64 10.25
C ALA A 192 -40.28 19.26 10.62
N GLN A 193 -39.44 18.26 10.90
CA GLN A 193 -39.88 16.90 11.24
C GLN A 193 -40.56 16.79 12.62
N LEU A 194 -40.17 17.60 13.61
CA LEU A 194 -40.80 17.62 14.93
C LEU A 194 -42.21 18.22 14.94
N LYS A 195 -42.58 19.02 13.93
CA LYS A 195 -43.94 19.54 13.77
C LYS A 195 -44.92 18.50 13.21
N ASN A 196 -44.43 17.42 12.59
CA ASN A 196 -45.26 16.48 11.84
C ASN A 196 -45.69 15.22 12.64
N LYS A 197 -45.22 15.02 13.87
CA LYS A 197 -45.58 13.86 14.72
C LYS A 197 -46.82 14.05 15.63
N GLN A 198 -47.68 15.03 15.36
CA GLN A 198 -48.86 15.32 16.20
C GLN A 198 -50.22 14.91 15.61
N LYS A 199 -50.26 14.07 14.56
CA LYS A 199 -51.54 13.58 13.99
C LYS A 199 -51.50 12.08 13.70
N VAL A 200 -52.01 11.25 14.61
CA VAL A 200 -52.43 9.87 14.33
C VAL A 200 -53.82 9.67 14.94
N PRO A 201 -54.87 9.33 14.16
CA PRO A 201 -56.17 9.00 14.71
C PRO A 201 -56.29 7.50 15.02
N VAL A 202 -56.85 7.19 16.19
CA VAL A 202 -57.18 5.83 16.66
C VAL A 202 -58.50 5.37 16.03
N LYS A 203 -58.60 4.13 15.53
CA LYS A 203 -59.88 3.51 15.12
C LYS A 203 -60.03 2.08 15.65
N LYS A 204 -61.11 1.87 16.43
CA LYS A 204 -61.58 0.63 17.10
C LYS A 204 -62.35 -0.31 16.15
N ARG A 205 -62.30 -1.63 16.41
CA ARG A 205 -63.36 -2.67 16.18
C ARG A 205 -62.84 -4.03 16.73
N LYS A 206 -63.28 -4.55 17.90
CA LYS A 206 -64.45 -5.39 18.25
C LYS A 206 -64.51 -6.80 17.58
N THR A 207 -64.12 -7.84 18.35
CA THR A 207 -64.73 -9.19 18.64
C THR A 207 -65.42 -10.00 17.50
N ALA A 208 -65.37 -11.34 17.33
CA ALA A 208 -65.26 -12.50 18.25
C ALA A 208 -65.01 -13.86 17.49
N LEU A 209 -64.61 -14.93 18.25
CA LEU A 209 -64.91 -16.40 18.21
C LEU A 209 -65.01 -17.21 16.87
N ALA A 210 -64.69 -18.52 16.71
CA ALA A 210 -64.47 -19.68 17.60
C ALA A 210 -63.87 -20.90 16.83
N LEU A 211 -63.18 -21.80 17.57
CA LEU A 211 -63.17 -23.30 17.61
C LEU A 211 -63.44 -24.15 16.33
N LEU A 212 -63.02 -25.42 16.14
CA LEU A 212 -62.01 -26.40 16.61
C LEU A 212 -62.43 -27.76 15.95
N LEU A 213 -61.53 -28.77 15.87
CA LEU A 213 -61.78 -30.24 15.67
C LEU A 213 -61.85 -30.77 14.20
N LEU A 214 -61.30 -31.92 13.76
CA LEU A 214 -60.68 -33.16 14.30
C LEU A 214 -59.54 -33.65 13.35
N GLY A 215 -58.41 -34.27 13.76
CA GLY A 215 -58.20 -35.71 14.08
C GLY A 215 -58.20 -36.59 12.81
N SER A 216 -57.12 -37.27 12.34
CA SER A 216 -56.44 -38.43 12.97
C SER A 216 -55.22 -38.95 12.16
N VAL A 217 -54.12 -39.26 12.88
CA VAL A 217 -53.15 -40.40 12.83
C VAL A 217 -52.75 -41.04 11.48
N PHE A 218 -51.44 -41.05 11.13
CA PHE A 218 -50.54 -42.23 11.09
C PHE A 218 -49.18 -41.97 10.40
N SER A 219 -48.15 -42.60 10.99
CA SER A 219 -46.84 -43.00 10.43
C SER A 219 -45.77 -41.94 10.21
N ALA A 220 -44.90 -41.85 11.21
CA ALA A 220 -43.50 -41.51 11.03
C ALA A 220 -42.81 -42.57 10.14
N THR A 221 -42.42 -42.17 8.93
CA THR A 221 -41.27 -42.73 8.24
C THR A 221 -40.24 -41.61 8.15
N GLY A 222 -39.29 -41.62 9.09
CA GLY A 222 -38.09 -40.82 8.95
C GLY A 222 -37.29 -41.35 7.77
N LYS A 223 -37.23 -40.57 6.69
CA LYS A 223 -36.14 -40.66 5.72
C LYS A 223 -35.22 -39.49 6.00
N ASP A 224 -33.99 -39.83 6.33
CA ASP A 224 -32.89 -38.90 6.56
C ASP A 224 -32.78 -37.90 5.41
N ALA A 225 -33.13 -36.64 5.70
CA ALA A 225 -32.95 -35.54 4.77
C ALA A 225 -31.52 -35.02 4.88
N GLY A 226 -30.60 -35.72 4.20
CA GLY A 226 -29.37 -35.11 3.71
C GLY A 226 -29.68 -34.10 2.60
N TRP A 227 -28.98 -32.97 2.64
CA TRP A 227 -28.99 -31.83 1.73
C TRP A 227 -29.37 -32.13 0.26
N GLN A 228 -30.63 -31.93 -0.11
CA GLN A 228 -31.03 -31.75 -1.52
C GLN A 228 -32.04 -30.62 -1.62
N TRP A 229 -31.57 -29.50 -2.16
CA TRP A 229 -32.35 -28.32 -2.43
C TRP A 229 -33.00 -28.46 -3.82
N TYR A 230 -34.31 -28.19 -3.89
CA TYR A 230 -35.14 -28.02 -5.09
C TYR A 230 -35.46 -29.28 -5.90
N ASN A 231 -36.59 -29.89 -5.59
CA ASN A 231 -37.34 -30.68 -6.56
C ASN A 231 -38.76 -30.09 -6.65
N GLU A 232 -38.88 -28.96 -7.35
CA GLU A 232 -40.19 -28.46 -7.79
C GLU A 232 -40.37 -28.82 -9.26
N SER A 233 -41.42 -29.58 -9.53
CA SER A 233 -41.82 -29.98 -10.89
C SER A 233 -42.21 -28.75 -11.70
N HIS A 234 -41.43 -28.42 -12.73
CA HIS A 234 -41.87 -27.49 -13.76
C HIS A 234 -43.07 -28.10 -14.50
N ARG A 235 -44.27 -27.56 -14.28
CA ARG A 235 -45.36 -27.68 -15.26
C ARG A 235 -44.97 -26.83 -16.46
N MET A 236 -44.84 -27.46 -17.62
CA MET A 236 -44.73 -26.75 -18.90
C MET A 236 -46.09 -26.14 -19.24
N PRO A 237 -46.20 -24.84 -19.53
CA PRO A 237 -47.38 -24.29 -20.19
C PRO A 237 -47.43 -24.85 -21.62
N GLU A 238 -48.60 -25.34 -22.02
CA GLU A 238 -48.88 -25.86 -23.36
C GLU A 238 -48.67 -24.79 -24.44
N ASP A 239 -48.20 -25.25 -25.60
CA ASP A 239 -47.98 -24.50 -26.82
C ASP A 239 -49.26 -23.83 -27.32
N ASP A 240 -49.33 -22.50 -27.26
CA ASP A 240 -50.16 -21.71 -28.18
C ASP A 240 -49.24 -20.92 -29.12
N LYS A 241 -49.04 -21.49 -30.31
CA LYS A 241 -48.49 -20.78 -31.47
C LYS A 241 -49.54 -19.82 -32.03
N SER A 242 -49.34 -18.51 -31.84
CA SER A 242 -49.42 -17.53 -32.93
C SER A 242 -48.92 -16.15 -32.52
N SER A 243 -47.75 -15.79 -33.05
CA SER A 243 -47.38 -14.49 -33.63
C SER A 243 -47.83 -13.18 -32.93
N SER A 244 -46.87 -12.49 -32.31
CA SER A 244 -46.21 -11.41 -33.05
C SER A 244 -44.75 -11.28 -32.60
N ALA A 245 -43.83 -11.48 -33.54
CA ALA A 245 -42.44 -11.13 -33.37
C ALA A 245 -42.35 -9.60 -33.26
N GLN A 246 -42.21 -9.09 -32.04
CA GLN A 246 -41.65 -7.75 -31.88
C GLN A 246 -40.19 -7.82 -32.32
N PRO A 247 -39.72 -6.89 -33.17
CA PRO A 247 -38.32 -6.82 -33.54
C PRO A 247 -37.49 -6.79 -32.27
N GLN A 248 -36.56 -7.72 -32.15
CA GLN A 248 -35.49 -7.67 -31.18
C GLN A 248 -34.71 -6.39 -31.49
N GLN A 249 -35.12 -5.27 -30.87
CA GLN A 249 -34.43 -4.00 -30.99
C GLN A 249 -32.97 -4.30 -30.64
N ALA A 250 -32.08 -4.06 -31.60
CA ALA A 250 -30.65 -4.21 -31.41
C ALA A 250 -30.31 -3.56 -30.07
N SER A 251 -29.75 -4.35 -29.14
CA SER A 251 -29.19 -3.80 -27.92
C SER A 251 -28.28 -2.65 -28.36
N PRO A 252 -28.44 -1.43 -27.81
CA PRO A 252 -27.60 -0.31 -28.21
C PRO A 252 -26.14 -0.74 -28.13
N ASP A 253 -25.32 -0.25 -29.08
CA ASP A 253 -23.89 -0.55 -29.11
C ASP A 253 -23.32 -0.37 -27.70
N ILE A 254 -22.53 -1.34 -27.21
CA ILE A 254 -22.00 -1.33 -25.84
C ILE A 254 -21.22 -0.03 -25.60
N MET A 255 -20.53 0.45 -26.64
CA MET A 255 -19.80 1.71 -26.60
C MET A 255 -20.74 2.92 -26.48
N GLU A 256 -21.86 2.92 -27.19
CA GLU A 256 -22.89 3.97 -27.08
C GLU A 256 -23.52 3.99 -25.69
N LYS A 257 -23.85 2.82 -25.13
CA LYS A 257 -24.38 2.70 -23.76
C LYS A 257 -23.37 3.17 -22.71
N LEU A 258 -22.10 2.78 -22.84
CA LEU A 258 -21.01 3.21 -21.98
C LEU A 258 -20.84 4.73 -22.02
N ALA A 259 -20.76 5.30 -23.22
CA ALA A 259 -20.61 6.74 -23.42
C ALA A 259 -21.79 7.51 -22.81
N THR A 260 -23.01 7.02 -23.02
CA THR A 260 -24.23 7.62 -22.46
C THR A 260 -24.20 7.63 -20.92
N LEU A 261 -23.85 6.50 -20.30
CA LEU A 261 -23.76 6.40 -18.83
C LEU A 261 -22.63 7.26 -18.26
N GLN A 262 -21.46 7.30 -18.91
CA GLN A 262 -20.34 8.15 -18.53
C GLN A 262 -20.73 9.64 -18.61
N GLN A 263 -21.37 10.04 -19.70
CA GLN A 263 -21.83 11.41 -19.92
C GLN A 263 -22.91 11.81 -18.90
N ALA A 264 -23.88 10.93 -18.64
CA ALA A 264 -24.91 11.16 -17.62
C ALA A 264 -24.30 11.29 -16.22
N THR A 265 -23.32 10.45 -15.88
CA THR A 265 -22.60 10.51 -14.59
C THR A 265 -21.82 11.82 -14.46
N LYS A 266 -21.08 12.21 -15.51
CA LYS A 266 -20.31 13.46 -15.56
C LYS A 266 -21.23 14.69 -15.45
N ARG A 267 -22.36 14.66 -16.16
CA ARG A 267 -23.37 15.72 -16.10
C ARG A 267 -23.98 15.82 -14.70
N ALA A 268 -24.42 14.71 -14.11
CA ALA A 268 -24.97 14.71 -12.75
C ALA A 268 -23.94 15.20 -11.71
N MET A 269 -22.65 14.85 -11.89
CA MET A 269 -21.56 15.35 -11.06
C MET A 269 -21.43 16.87 -11.16
N TYR A 270 -21.39 17.44 -12.36
CA TYR A 270 -21.29 18.89 -12.53
C TYR A 270 -22.55 19.63 -12.09
N GLU A 271 -23.74 19.06 -12.31
CA GLU A 271 -24.99 19.61 -11.77
C GLU A 271 -24.95 19.65 -10.25
N ALA A 272 -24.41 18.63 -9.58
CA ALA A 272 -24.23 18.62 -8.13
C ALA A 272 -23.18 19.65 -7.63
N ILE A 273 -22.13 19.92 -8.41
CA ILE A 273 -21.08 20.90 -8.07
C ILE A 273 -21.56 22.35 -8.31
N LEU A 274 -22.13 22.63 -9.48
CA LEU A 274 -22.56 23.97 -9.88
C LEU A 274 -23.86 24.39 -9.19
N TYR A 275 -24.73 23.42 -8.89
CA TYR A 275 -26.02 23.64 -8.23
C TYR A 275 -26.18 22.74 -7.00
N PRO A 276 -25.58 23.10 -5.84
CA PRO A 276 -25.57 22.26 -4.65
C PRO A 276 -26.98 21.99 -4.07
N GLY A 277 -27.37 20.72 -4.03
CA GLY A 277 -28.64 20.26 -3.48
C GLY A 277 -28.71 18.74 -3.27
N VAL A 278 -29.58 18.29 -2.36
CA VAL A 278 -29.74 16.87 -1.99
C VAL A 278 -30.12 16.02 -3.19
N GLU A 279 -31.01 16.52 -4.05
CA GLU A 279 -31.47 15.80 -5.25
C GLU A 279 -30.35 15.63 -6.29
N ASN A 280 -29.62 16.71 -6.62
CA ASN A 280 -28.52 16.67 -7.57
C ASN A 280 -27.39 15.75 -7.09
N PHE A 281 -27.05 15.82 -5.80
CA PHE A 281 -26.06 14.91 -5.20
C PHE A 281 -26.56 13.45 -5.22
N THR A 282 -27.82 13.20 -4.87
CA THR A 282 -28.40 11.84 -4.90
C THR A 282 -28.39 11.27 -6.31
N ARG A 283 -28.69 12.08 -7.33
CA ARG A 283 -28.65 11.67 -8.75
C ARG A 283 -27.24 11.25 -9.17
N TYR A 284 -26.23 12.05 -8.83
CA TYR A 284 -24.83 11.69 -9.06
C TYR A 284 -24.44 10.43 -8.29
N PHE A 285 -24.74 10.37 -6.99
CA PHE A 285 -24.28 9.28 -6.12
C PHE A 285 -24.92 7.93 -6.47
N ARG A 286 -26.15 7.91 -7.00
CA ARG A 286 -26.77 6.70 -7.56
C ARG A 286 -25.99 6.17 -8.77
N LEU A 287 -25.57 7.05 -9.68
CA LEU A 287 -24.77 6.68 -10.85
C LEU A 287 -23.36 6.23 -10.44
N GLN A 288 -22.75 6.90 -9.46
CA GLN A 288 -21.48 6.49 -8.87
C GLN A 288 -21.58 5.08 -8.25
N ASN A 289 -22.61 4.82 -7.45
CA ASN A 289 -22.84 3.51 -6.84
C ASN A 289 -23.08 2.41 -7.87
N TYR A 290 -23.76 2.72 -8.98
CA TYR A 290 -23.91 1.79 -10.10
C TYR A 290 -22.55 1.36 -10.66
N TRP A 291 -21.65 2.31 -10.94
CA TRP A 291 -20.29 1.99 -11.41
C TRP A 291 -19.50 1.17 -10.40
N THR A 292 -19.61 1.48 -9.11
CA THR A 292 -18.98 0.69 -8.04
C THR A 292 -19.49 -0.74 -8.03
N GLN A 293 -20.80 -0.96 -8.18
CA GLN A 293 -21.39 -2.30 -8.25
C GLN A 293 -20.92 -3.06 -9.50
N GLN A 294 -20.89 -2.41 -10.67
CA GLN A 294 -20.41 -3.03 -11.92
C GLN A 294 -18.93 -3.43 -11.80
N ALA A 295 -18.08 -2.58 -11.22
CA ALA A 295 -16.68 -2.92 -10.96
C ALA A 295 -16.53 -4.12 -10.01
N GLY A 296 -17.38 -4.20 -8.98
CA GLY A 296 -17.44 -5.34 -8.07
C GLY A 296 -17.80 -6.65 -8.79
N LEU A 297 -18.85 -6.62 -9.61
CA LEU A 297 -19.26 -7.78 -10.42
C LEU A 297 -18.16 -8.22 -11.38
N PHE A 298 -17.51 -7.26 -12.06
CA PHE A 298 -16.39 -7.53 -12.97
C PHE A 298 -15.21 -8.18 -12.22
N SER A 299 -14.86 -7.70 -11.03
CA SER A 299 -13.79 -8.30 -10.23
C SER A 299 -14.11 -9.75 -9.85
N MET A 300 -15.35 -10.04 -9.48
CA MET A 300 -15.78 -11.40 -9.14
C MET A 300 -15.83 -12.32 -10.36
N SER A 301 -16.28 -11.82 -11.52
CA SER A 301 -16.23 -12.59 -12.77
C SER A 301 -14.80 -12.86 -13.21
N ALA A 302 -13.89 -11.89 -13.04
CA ALA A 302 -12.47 -12.08 -13.34
C ALA A 302 -11.84 -13.14 -12.43
N LYS A 303 -12.12 -13.11 -11.12
CA LYS A 303 -11.68 -14.16 -10.19
C LYS A 303 -12.18 -15.54 -10.59
N LYS A 304 -13.47 -15.65 -10.95
CA LYS A 304 -14.04 -16.92 -11.43
C LYS A 304 -13.34 -17.39 -12.71
N ALA A 305 -13.15 -16.50 -13.68
CA ALA A 305 -12.48 -16.81 -14.93
C ALA A 305 -11.03 -17.27 -14.72
N MET A 306 -10.29 -16.64 -13.79
CA MET A 306 -8.93 -17.07 -13.42
C MET A 306 -8.88 -18.46 -12.76
N LEU A 307 -9.96 -18.91 -12.12
CA LEU A 307 -10.05 -20.27 -11.58
C LEU A 307 -10.40 -21.31 -12.65
N GLU A 308 -11.21 -20.92 -13.65
CA GLU A 308 -11.54 -21.77 -14.80
C GLU A 308 -10.37 -21.83 -15.80
N HIS A 309 -9.56 -20.76 -15.87
CA HIS A 309 -8.39 -20.59 -16.72
C HIS A 309 -7.16 -20.18 -15.89
N PRO A 310 -6.56 -21.10 -15.11
CA PRO A 310 -5.42 -20.80 -14.25
C PRO A 310 -4.23 -20.20 -15.01
N GLU A 311 -4.06 -20.53 -16.29
CA GLU A 311 -3.01 -19.99 -17.16
C GLU A 311 -3.02 -18.45 -17.28
N LEU A 312 -4.14 -17.80 -16.97
CA LEU A 312 -4.26 -16.35 -16.97
C LEU A 312 -3.75 -15.71 -15.66
N ASP A 313 -3.50 -16.51 -14.62
CA ASP A 313 -3.02 -16.03 -13.33
C ASP A 313 -1.49 -15.93 -13.30
N TYR A 314 -0.98 -14.71 -13.42
CA TYR A 314 0.44 -14.38 -13.34
C TYR A 314 1.10 -14.84 -12.02
N ASN A 315 0.32 -14.99 -10.93
CA ASN A 315 0.82 -15.47 -9.65
C ASN A 315 1.31 -16.93 -9.70
N LEU A 316 0.94 -17.71 -10.72
CA LEU A 316 1.50 -19.05 -10.95
C LEU A 316 2.98 -19.02 -11.34
N GLN A 317 3.41 -17.95 -12.02
CA GLN A 317 4.81 -17.76 -12.42
C GLN A 317 5.55 -16.90 -11.38
N HIS A 318 4.93 -15.78 -10.97
CA HIS A 318 5.54 -14.80 -10.06
C HIS A 318 4.64 -14.58 -8.87
N SER A 319 4.87 -15.37 -7.83
CA SER A 319 4.01 -15.29 -6.66
C SER A 319 4.10 -13.92 -5.98
N HIS A 320 2.96 -13.30 -5.71
CA HIS A 320 2.87 -12.03 -5.00
C HIS A 320 2.70 -12.20 -3.48
N TYR A 321 2.74 -13.44 -2.97
CA TYR A 321 2.53 -13.72 -1.56
C TYR A 321 3.81 -13.45 -0.75
N ASN A 322 3.68 -12.76 0.37
CA ASN A 322 4.81 -12.48 1.26
C ASN A 322 5.55 -13.74 1.73
N GLY A 323 4.86 -14.89 1.81
CA GLY A 323 5.45 -16.17 2.21
C GLY A 323 6.45 -16.74 1.20
N THR A 324 6.35 -16.39 -0.08
CA THR A 324 7.24 -16.90 -1.13
C THR A 324 8.48 -16.03 -1.32
N VAL A 325 8.51 -14.82 -0.76
CA VAL A 325 9.60 -13.85 -0.94
C VAL A 325 10.97 -14.43 -0.55
N ARG A 326 11.04 -15.26 0.49
CA ARG A 326 12.31 -15.89 0.90
C ARG A 326 12.84 -16.86 -0.16
N ASN A 327 11.95 -17.64 -0.75
CA ASN A 327 12.31 -18.61 -1.79
C ASN A 327 12.64 -17.90 -3.11
N GLN A 328 11.90 -16.84 -3.44
CA GLN A 328 12.18 -15.98 -4.60
C GLN A 328 13.54 -15.31 -4.47
N LEU A 329 13.83 -14.66 -3.34
CA LEU A 329 15.15 -14.05 -3.10
C LEU A 329 16.28 -15.08 -3.14
N ALA A 330 16.06 -16.29 -2.62
CA ALA A 330 17.05 -17.36 -2.67
C ALA A 330 17.31 -17.81 -4.12
N ALA A 331 16.26 -17.92 -4.95
CA ALA A 331 16.38 -18.20 -6.38
C ALA A 331 17.11 -17.05 -7.11
N ASP A 332 16.72 -15.79 -6.87
CA ASP A 332 17.35 -14.61 -7.46
C ASP A 332 18.86 -14.56 -7.15
N PHE A 333 19.24 -14.81 -5.89
CA PHE A 333 20.65 -14.84 -5.50
C PHE A 333 21.42 -16.01 -6.13
N ALA A 334 20.76 -17.16 -6.32
CA ALA A 334 21.35 -18.30 -7.01
C ALA A 334 21.59 -18.00 -8.50
N ASP A 335 20.63 -17.34 -9.15
CA ASP A 335 20.75 -16.93 -10.56
C ASP A 335 21.81 -15.86 -10.76
N GLN A 336 21.86 -14.86 -9.87
CA GLN A 336 22.94 -13.86 -9.84
C GLN A 336 24.31 -14.52 -9.70
N ARG A 337 24.46 -15.46 -8.76
CA ARG A 337 25.72 -16.18 -8.55
C ARG A 337 26.13 -16.97 -9.80
N ARG A 338 25.20 -17.72 -10.39
CA ARG A 338 25.45 -18.50 -11.61
C ARG A 338 25.88 -17.62 -12.78
N ALA A 339 25.24 -16.46 -12.95
CA ALA A 339 25.60 -15.48 -13.99
C ALA A 339 27.01 -14.93 -13.77
N ILE A 340 27.37 -14.56 -12.54
CA ILE A 340 28.71 -14.07 -12.19
C ILE A 340 29.76 -15.14 -12.49
N GLU A 341 29.55 -16.38 -12.04
CA GLU A 341 30.46 -17.50 -12.28
C GLU A 341 30.65 -17.79 -13.78
N THR A 342 29.55 -17.74 -14.55
CA THR A 342 29.59 -17.94 -16.01
C THR A 342 30.37 -16.83 -16.70
N LEU A 343 30.15 -15.57 -16.31
CA LEU A 343 30.90 -14.43 -16.84
C LEU A 343 32.39 -14.52 -16.45
N ALA A 344 32.70 -14.92 -15.22
CA ALA A 344 34.07 -15.03 -14.71
C ALA A 344 34.94 -16.02 -15.51
N GLN A 345 34.33 -17.07 -16.08
CA GLN A 345 35.05 -18.06 -16.89
C GLN A 345 35.57 -17.50 -18.22
N ARG A 346 34.89 -16.49 -18.76
CA ARG A 346 35.20 -15.93 -20.10
C ARG A 346 35.79 -14.54 -20.02
N TYR A 347 35.32 -13.71 -19.10
CA TYR A 347 35.64 -12.29 -19.03
C TYR A 347 36.52 -11.97 -17.83
N GLY A 348 37.48 -11.07 -18.02
CA GLY A 348 38.12 -10.33 -16.92
C GLY A 348 37.33 -9.06 -16.62
N VAL A 349 37.47 -8.52 -15.41
CA VAL A 349 36.88 -7.24 -15.04
C VAL A 349 37.97 -6.17 -15.00
N MET A 350 37.79 -5.08 -15.73
CA MET A 350 38.62 -3.88 -15.57
C MET A 350 37.88 -2.86 -14.73
N PHE A 351 38.53 -2.36 -13.68
CA PHE A 351 37.97 -1.40 -12.75
C PHE A 351 38.75 -0.10 -12.80
N PHE A 352 38.18 0.92 -13.44
CA PHE A 352 38.78 2.25 -13.57
C PHE A 352 38.29 3.16 -12.45
N TYR A 353 39.21 3.76 -11.70
CA TYR A 353 38.86 4.58 -10.55
C TYR A 353 39.87 5.71 -10.34
N ARG A 354 39.47 6.74 -9.60
CA ARG A 354 40.29 7.85 -9.14
C ARG A 354 40.63 7.63 -7.67
N GLY A 355 41.90 7.42 -7.35
CA GLY A 355 42.32 7.18 -5.96
C GLY A 355 42.17 8.40 -5.04
N GLN A 356 42.14 9.62 -5.58
CA GLN A 356 41.88 10.84 -4.81
C GLN A 356 40.40 11.00 -4.43
N ASP A 357 39.48 10.38 -5.17
CA ASP A 357 38.05 10.58 -4.98
C ASP A 357 37.50 9.64 -3.88
N PRO A 358 36.82 10.18 -2.86
CA PRO A 358 36.33 9.37 -1.74
C PRO A 358 35.20 8.40 -2.12
N ILE A 359 34.42 8.69 -3.16
CA ILE A 359 33.32 7.83 -3.63
C ILE A 359 33.91 6.63 -4.38
N ASP A 360 34.88 6.88 -5.26
CA ASP A 360 35.66 5.83 -5.92
C ASP A 360 36.33 4.92 -4.87
N GLY A 361 36.88 5.50 -3.79
CA GLY A 361 37.43 4.77 -2.65
C GLY A 361 36.42 3.90 -1.88
N GLN A 362 35.14 4.27 -1.84
CA GLN A 362 34.09 3.40 -1.28
C GLN A 362 33.80 2.21 -2.19
N LEU A 363 33.73 2.43 -3.50
CA LEU A 363 33.53 1.34 -4.46
C LEU A 363 34.72 0.39 -4.46
N VAL A 364 35.96 0.87 -4.28
CA VAL A 364 37.14 0.02 -4.09
C VAL A 364 36.92 -1.05 -3.01
N GLN A 365 36.34 -0.69 -1.85
CA GLN A 365 36.04 -1.64 -0.78
C GLN A 365 35.01 -2.70 -1.21
N VAL A 366 33.99 -2.29 -1.97
CA VAL A 366 32.98 -3.20 -2.52
C VAL A 366 33.63 -4.15 -3.52
N ILE A 367 34.47 -3.66 -4.43
CA ILE A 367 35.16 -4.48 -5.45
C ILE A 367 36.13 -5.47 -4.81
N LYS A 368 36.87 -5.05 -3.78
CA LYS A 368 37.73 -5.94 -2.99
C LYS A 368 36.94 -7.12 -2.44
N ASN A 369 35.80 -6.86 -1.78
CA ASN A 369 34.97 -7.92 -1.21
C ASN A 369 34.29 -8.77 -2.29
N PHE A 370 33.82 -8.14 -3.38
CA PHE A 370 33.13 -8.82 -4.47
C PHE A 370 34.06 -9.78 -5.21
N ARG A 371 35.29 -9.36 -5.51
CA ARG A 371 36.28 -10.23 -6.18
C ARG A 371 36.71 -11.40 -5.31
N GLU A 372 36.78 -11.22 -3.99
CA GLU A 372 37.06 -12.31 -3.05
C GLU A 372 35.89 -13.28 -2.93
N THR A 373 34.66 -12.77 -2.89
CA THR A 373 33.44 -13.57 -2.75
C THR A 373 33.18 -14.46 -3.98
N TYR A 374 33.41 -13.93 -5.18
CA TYR A 374 33.11 -14.61 -6.45
C TYR A 374 34.35 -15.06 -7.23
N HIS A 375 35.55 -14.92 -6.66
CA HIS A 375 36.82 -15.26 -7.29
C HIS A 375 37.04 -14.62 -8.68
N LEU A 376 36.58 -13.38 -8.85
CA LEU A 376 36.69 -12.66 -10.12
C LEU A 376 38.11 -12.12 -10.35
N SER A 377 38.61 -12.31 -11.56
CA SER A 377 39.84 -11.63 -12.01
C SER A 377 39.54 -10.16 -12.28
N VAL A 378 39.93 -9.30 -11.34
CA VAL A 378 39.77 -7.84 -11.46
C VAL A 378 41.12 -7.20 -11.67
N ILE A 379 41.24 -6.37 -12.71
CA ILE A 379 42.39 -5.50 -12.99
C ILE A 379 42.00 -4.08 -12.59
N PRO A 380 42.42 -3.60 -11.42
CA PRO A 380 42.19 -2.22 -11.03
C PRO A 380 43.14 -1.27 -11.78
N VAL A 381 42.60 -0.14 -12.23
CA VAL A 381 43.31 0.88 -13.00
C VAL A 381 43.04 2.25 -12.39
N SER A 382 44.08 2.90 -11.88
CA SER A 382 44.01 4.27 -11.40
C SER A 382 44.18 5.24 -12.57
N VAL A 383 43.23 6.16 -12.72
CA VAL A 383 43.26 7.20 -13.77
C VAL A 383 43.94 8.50 -13.33
N ASP A 384 44.15 8.66 -12.02
CA ASP A 384 44.81 9.83 -11.42
C ASP A 384 46.19 9.51 -10.84
N GLY A 385 46.66 8.28 -11.02
CA GLY A 385 47.96 7.81 -10.52
C GLY A 385 47.98 7.45 -9.03
N ILE A 386 46.86 7.61 -8.31
CA ILE A 386 46.77 7.33 -6.88
C ILE A 386 46.28 5.90 -6.64
N VAL A 387 47.12 5.08 -6.01
CA VAL A 387 46.79 3.70 -5.63
C VAL A 387 46.00 3.69 -4.33
N ASN A 388 44.87 2.99 -4.30
CA ASN A 388 44.15 2.74 -3.07
C ASN A 388 44.78 1.53 -2.35
N PRO A 389 45.12 1.60 -1.05
CA PRO A 389 45.77 0.51 -0.32
C PRO A 389 45.01 -0.83 -0.34
N LEU A 390 43.69 -0.82 -0.56
CA LEU A 390 42.87 -2.02 -0.64
C LEU A 390 43.03 -2.79 -1.97
N LEU A 391 43.64 -2.18 -2.99
CA LEU A 391 43.90 -2.76 -4.31
C LEU A 391 45.37 -2.51 -4.68
N PRO A 392 46.33 -3.15 -3.99
CA PRO A 392 47.77 -2.90 -4.20
C PRO A 392 48.26 -3.34 -5.58
N ASP A 393 47.51 -4.20 -6.27
CA ASP A 393 47.73 -4.68 -7.63
C ASP A 393 47.24 -3.70 -8.72
N THR A 394 46.91 -2.46 -8.33
CA THR A 394 46.47 -1.40 -9.25
C THR A 394 47.53 -1.05 -10.28
N ARG A 395 47.09 -0.93 -11.54
CA ARG A 395 47.87 -0.44 -12.67
C ARG A 395 47.55 1.04 -12.94
N MET A 396 48.47 1.72 -13.59
CA MET A 396 48.26 3.12 -14.00
C MET A 396 47.58 3.18 -15.37
N ASP A 397 46.66 4.12 -15.53
CA ASP A 397 46.09 4.43 -16.84
C ASP A 397 47.15 5.12 -17.71
N GLY A 398 47.62 4.42 -18.73
CA GLY A 398 48.45 4.94 -19.82
C GLY A 398 47.62 5.40 -21.02
N GLY A 399 46.33 5.70 -20.83
CA GLY A 399 45.38 6.06 -21.88
C GLY A 399 44.48 4.90 -22.34
N GLN A 400 44.36 3.83 -21.56
CA GLN A 400 43.37 2.78 -21.78
C GLN A 400 41.95 3.34 -21.62
N ALA A 401 41.70 4.13 -20.57
CA ALA A 401 40.36 4.69 -20.32
C ALA A 401 39.86 5.53 -21.50
N SER A 402 40.72 6.43 -22.01
CA SER A 402 40.40 7.26 -23.17
C SER A 402 40.18 6.45 -24.45
N ARG A 403 41.00 5.42 -24.71
CA ARG A 403 40.85 4.55 -25.91
C ARG A 403 39.56 3.72 -25.86
N LEU A 404 39.13 3.33 -24.67
CA LEU A 404 37.88 2.61 -24.45
C LEU A 404 36.65 3.54 -24.34
N GLY A 405 36.84 4.86 -24.47
CA GLY A 405 35.77 5.85 -24.38
C GLY A 405 35.20 6.03 -22.97
N ILE A 406 35.92 5.62 -21.94
CA ILE A 406 35.49 5.70 -20.54
C ILE A 406 35.73 7.13 -20.04
N ARG A 407 34.66 7.87 -19.81
CA ARG A 407 34.69 9.28 -19.36
C ARG A 407 34.13 9.50 -17.95
N TYR A 408 33.38 8.53 -17.45
CA TYR A 408 32.71 8.61 -16.15
C TYR A 408 33.36 7.58 -15.22
N PHE A 409 33.65 8.01 -14.00
CA PHE A 409 34.33 7.20 -12.99
C PHE A 409 33.53 7.20 -11.68
N PRO A 410 33.65 6.14 -10.87
CA PRO A 410 34.37 4.90 -11.18
C PRO A 410 33.62 4.06 -12.23
N ALA A 411 34.33 3.22 -12.99
CA ALA A 411 33.76 2.42 -14.07
C ALA A 411 34.20 0.95 -13.98
N LEU A 412 33.25 0.04 -14.14
CA LEU A 412 33.49 -1.39 -14.26
C LEU A 412 33.20 -1.85 -15.68
N MET A 413 34.14 -2.57 -16.27
CA MET A 413 34.05 -3.10 -17.62
C MET A 413 34.35 -4.60 -17.63
N LEU A 414 33.59 -5.37 -18.39
CA LEU A 414 33.93 -6.75 -18.74
C LEU A 414 34.80 -6.73 -19.99
N ALA A 415 35.95 -7.40 -19.94
CA ALA A 415 36.89 -7.55 -21.04
C ALA A 415 36.96 -9.02 -21.45
N ASP A 416 36.65 -9.32 -22.71
CA ASP A 416 36.88 -10.65 -23.28
C ASP A 416 38.32 -10.74 -23.79
N PRO A 417 39.20 -11.54 -23.18
CA PRO A 417 40.60 -11.64 -23.58
C PRO A 417 40.78 -12.31 -24.96
N LYS A 418 39.79 -13.07 -25.45
CA LYS A 418 39.86 -13.74 -26.76
C LYS A 418 39.50 -12.82 -27.90
N SER A 419 38.43 -12.03 -27.72
CA SER A 419 37.94 -11.12 -28.77
C SER A 419 38.46 -9.68 -28.63
N GLY A 420 39.01 -9.32 -27.47
CA GLY A 420 39.38 -7.94 -27.15
C GLY A 420 38.19 -7.00 -26.94
N THR A 421 36.96 -7.55 -26.92
CA THR A 421 35.76 -6.73 -26.75
C THR A 421 35.59 -6.31 -25.29
N VAL A 422 35.12 -5.07 -25.09
CA VAL A 422 34.89 -4.50 -23.77
C VAL A 422 33.45 -4.06 -23.67
N LYS A 423 32.75 -4.50 -22.61
CA LYS A 423 31.36 -4.14 -22.34
C LYS A 423 31.25 -3.43 -20.99
N PRO A 424 30.48 -2.34 -20.88
CA PRO A 424 30.27 -1.67 -19.60
C PRO A 424 29.39 -2.53 -18.69
N VAL A 425 29.75 -2.60 -17.42
CA VAL A 425 28.91 -3.18 -16.36
C VAL A 425 28.22 -2.05 -15.61
N SER A 426 28.99 -1.11 -15.07
CA SER A 426 28.46 0.00 -14.29
C SER A 426 29.34 1.24 -14.36
N TYR A 427 28.71 2.39 -14.21
CA TYR A 427 29.35 3.68 -13.99
C TYR A 427 28.85 4.27 -12.66
N GLY A 428 29.73 4.95 -11.94
CA GLY A 428 29.41 5.51 -10.63
C GLY A 428 29.47 4.47 -9.51
N PHE A 429 29.15 4.91 -8.30
CA PHE A 429 29.06 4.03 -7.14
C PHE A 429 27.89 3.04 -7.29
N ILE A 430 28.13 1.77 -6.93
CA ILE A 430 27.13 0.70 -6.90
C ILE A 430 27.34 -0.17 -5.66
N SER A 431 26.23 -0.62 -5.05
CA SER A 431 26.27 -1.51 -3.89
C SER A 431 26.67 -2.93 -4.31
N GLN A 432 27.04 -3.79 -3.35
CA GLN A 432 27.39 -5.18 -3.63
C GLN A 432 26.23 -5.97 -4.26
N ASP A 433 25.02 -5.81 -3.71
CA ASP A 433 23.82 -6.51 -4.18
C ASP A 433 23.39 -6.02 -5.57
N ASP A 434 23.46 -4.71 -5.81
CA ASP A 434 23.13 -4.15 -7.13
C ASP A 434 24.20 -4.51 -8.17
N LEU A 435 25.47 -4.63 -7.77
CA LEU A 435 26.53 -5.11 -8.65
C LEU A 435 26.27 -6.56 -9.08
N ALA A 436 25.86 -7.44 -8.16
CA ALA A 436 25.51 -8.81 -8.50
C ALA A 436 24.35 -8.88 -9.51
N LYS A 437 23.30 -8.09 -9.30
CA LYS A 437 22.19 -7.94 -10.26
C LYS A 437 22.66 -7.39 -11.60
N GLN A 438 23.59 -6.44 -11.60
CA GLN A 438 24.12 -5.86 -12.83
C GLN A 438 24.88 -6.88 -13.67
N PHE A 439 25.64 -7.78 -13.04
CA PHE A 439 26.26 -8.92 -13.74
C PHE A 439 25.22 -9.85 -14.37
N LEU A 440 24.14 -10.15 -13.66
CA LEU A 440 23.02 -10.92 -14.22
C LEU A 440 22.43 -10.21 -15.43
N ASN A 441 22.06 -8.93 -15.31
CA ASN A 441 21.49 -8.15 -16.40
C ASN A 441 22.41 -8.10 -17.63
N VAL A 442 23.71 -7.88 -17.44
CA VAL A 442 24.66 -7.86 -18.56
C VAL A 442 24.82 -9.25 -19.19
N SER A 443 24.75 -10.33 -18.41
CA SER A 443 24.81 -11.71 -18.93
C SER A 443 23.60 -12.09 -19.76
N THR A 444 22.43 -11.52 -19.46
CA THR A 444 21.16 -11.78 -20.14
C THR A 444 20.83 -10.73 -21.20
N ASP A 445 21.75 -9.82 -21.51
CA ASP A 445 21.51 -8.67 -22.40
C ASP A 445 20.27 -7.85 -22.00
N PHE A 446 20.10 -7.67 -20.69
CA PHE A 446 18.99 -6.96 -20.05
C PHE A 446 17.61 -7.55 -20.38
N ALA A 447 17.55 -8.85 -20.68
CA ALA A 447 16.29 -9.55 -20.81
C ALA A 447 15.46 -9.37 -19.52
N PRO A 448 14.18 -8.98 -19.63
CA PRO A 448 13.36 -8.75 -18.46
C PRO A 448 13.12 -10.08 -17.74
N ASN A 449 13.42 -10.08 -16.44
CA ASN A 449 12.99 -11.12 -15.52
C ASN A 449 11.60 -10.70 -15.02
N PHE A 450 10.58 -10.95 -15.84
CA PHE A 450 9.19 -10.87 -15.37
C PHE A 450 8.94 -12.01 -14.42
#